data_AF-A0A016TKM3-F1
#
_entry.id   AF-A0A016TKM3-F1
#
_cell.length_a   1.000
_cell.length_b   1.000
_cell.length_c   1.000
_cell.angle_alpha   90.00
_cell.angle_beta   90.00
_cell.angle_gamma   90.00
#
_symmetry.space_group_name_H-M   'P 1'
#
loop_
_entity.id
_entity.type
_entity.pdbx_description
1 polymer ?
#
loop_
_entity_poly.entity_id
_entity_poly.type
_entity_poly.pdbx_seq_one_letter_code
_entity_poly.pdbx_strand_id
1 'polypeptide(L)'
;MDKNSKIHSVLHQYMSFTSSTVFFIPLLLLISISANADEDELPSTSHRHRHLRGTTYRRRQPVCVHGRPVDGECECEQEYIGRHCEKKKHCASFRRYRNGSCPSCIPGYYGEYCEEIHCVHGEPSRMETKCECEEPYSGTFCDELSTKRVYSYYNRRVYWLGPLGALSLIPMCALYMGCEYMAKKRRVKRVGEMLDGQNITVDEEVLHHLLTKKVSEV
;
A
#
# COMPACT_ATOMS: atom_id res chain seq x y z
N MET A 1 7.47 22.30 -4.17
CA MET A 1 8.35 21.53 -3.26
C MET A 1 7.55 21.15 -2.03
N ASP A 2 6.96 19.96 -2.08
CA ASP A 2 5.83 19.56 -1.24
C ASP A 2 6.27 18.91 0.07
N LYS A 3 5.83 19.47 1.21
CA LYS A 3 6.06 18.91 2.56
C LYS A 3 5.50 17.48 2.70
N ASN A 4 4.49 17.15 1.89
CA ASN A 4 3.84 15.84 1.88
C ASN A 4 4.70 14.71 1.30
N SER A 5 5.61 15.02 0.36
CA SER A 5 6.53 14.04 -0.23
C SER A 5 7.58 13.55 0.77
N LYS A 6 8.08 14.45 1.64
CA LYS A 6 9.06 14.11 2.69
C LYS A 6 8.47 13.22 3.78
N ILE A 7 7.21 13.43 4.17
CA ILE A 7 6.55 12.61 5.20
C ILE A 7 6.32 11.19 4.66
N HIS A 8 5.94 11.04 3.39
CA HIS A 8 5.79 9.75 2.74
C HIS A 8 7.11 8.96 2.67
N SER A 9 8.22 9.63 2.32
CA SER A 9 9.54 9.00 2.30
C SER A 9 9.96 8.48 3.68
N VAL A 10 9.69 9.24 4.75
CA VAL A 10 10.04 8.83 6.12
C VAL A 10 9.15 7.67 6.60
N LEU A 11 7.84 7.70 6.32
CA LEU A 11 6.91 6.61 6.67
C LEU A 11 7.23 5.32 5.91
N HIS A 12 7.53 5.40 4.62
CA HIS A 12 7.91 4.25 3.81
C HIS A 12 9.23 3.63 4.31
N GLN A 13 10.23 4.46 4.62
CA GLN A 13 11.52 4.00 5.13
C GLN A 13 11.40 3.37 6.54
N TYR A 14 10.51 3.89 7.39
CA TYR A 14 10.23 3.31 8.72
C TYR A 14 9.53 1.95 8.62
N MET A 15 8.59 1.80 7.68
CA MET A 15 7.85 0.54 7.47
C MET A 15 8.68 -0.56 6.79
N SER A 16 9.63 -0.21 5.91
CA SER A 16 10.60 -1.17 5.39
C SER A 16 11.56 -1.66 6.49
N PHE A 17 11.97 -0.76 7.40
CA PHE A 17 12.88 -1.11 8.50
C PHE A 17 12.22 -2.02 9.56
N THR A 18 10.93 -1.83 9.84
CA THR A 18 10.16 -2.74 10.72
C THR A 18 9.87 -4.08 10.05
N SER A 19 9.65 -4.13 8.74
CA SER A 19 9.48 -5.39 8.01
C SER A 19 10.75 -6.24 7.95
N SER A 20 11.95 -5.63 8.01
CA SER A 20 13.21 -6.39 8.01
C SER A 20 13.72 -6.74 9.42
N THR A 21 13.25 -6.08 10.47
CA THR A 21 13.71 -6.36 11.86
C THR A 21 12.75 -7.27 12.62
N VAL A 22 11.46 -7.23 12.30
CA VAL A 22 10.43 -8.07 12.94
C VAL A 22 10.48 -9.53 12.43
N PHE A 23 11.10 -9.82 11.29
CA PHE A 23 11.24 -11.19 10.77
C PHE A 23 12.53 -11.91 11.19
N PHE A 24 13.62 -11.20 11.50
CA PHE A 24 14.89 -11.85 11.87
C PHE A 24 14.98 -12.21 13.36
N ILE A 25 14.30 -11.47 14.24
CA ILE A 25 14.31 -11.75 15.68
C ILE A 25 13.49 -13.02 16.04
N PRO A 26 12.34 -13.32 15.42
CA PRO A 26 11.62 -14.58 15.64
C PRO A 26 12.30 -15.78 14.98
N LEU A 27 13.01 -15.60 13.86
CA LEU A 27 13.67 -16.69 13.14
C LEU A 27 14.82 -17.30 13.97
N LEU A 28 15.55 -16.48 14.73
CA LEU A 28 16.58 -16.95 15.66
C LEU A 28 16.01 -17.64 16.92
N LEU A 29 14.75 -17.38 17.28
CA LEU A 29 14.07 -18.03 18.41
C LEU A 29 13.32 -19.31 18.02
N LEU A 30 13.00 -19.50 16.74
CA LEU A 30 12.33 -20.70 16.24
C LEU A 30 13.30 -21.86 15.93
N ILE A 31 14.58 -21.57 15.64
CA ILE A 31 15.60 -22.60 15.37
C ILE A 31 15.97 -23.40 16.64
N SER A 32 15.65 -22.89 17.85
CA SER A 32 15.98 -23.55 19.12
C SER A 32 14.89 -24.48 19.69
N ILE A 33 13.71 -24.62 19.06
CA ILE A 33 12.57 -25.35 19.66
C ILE A 33 11.96 -26.46 18.76
N SER A 34 12.54 -26.81 17.61
CA SER A 34 12.02 -27.95 16.81
C SER A 34 13.10 -28.94 16.39
N ALA A 35 13.62 -29.68 17.36
CA ALA A 35 14.08 -31.04 17.13
C ALA A 35 13.01 -31.98 17.72
N ASN A 36 12.48 -32.86 16.88
CA ASN A 36 11.46 -33.90 17.14
C ASN A 36 9.99 -33.46 16.99
N ALA A 37 9.40 -33.78 15.84
CA ALA A 37 8.12 -34.50 15.77
C ALA A 37 7.86 -34.92 14.32
N ASP A 38 7.40 -36.16 14.19
CA ASP A 38 7.31 -37.02 13.02
C ASP A 38 6.40 -36.56 11.87
N GLU A 39 6.67 -37.17 10.70
CA GLU A 39 5.93 -37.06 9.46
C GLU A 39 4.60 -37.84 9.53
N ASP A 40 3.50 -37.22 9.08
CA ASP A 40 2.27 -37.93 8.71
C ASP A 40 1.78 -37.43 7.34
N GLU A 41 1.85 -38.33 6.35
CA GLU A 41 1.32 -38.18 4.99
C GLU A 41 -0.21 -38.19 4.96
N LEU A 42 -0.81 -37.36 4.09
CA LEU A 42 -2.25 -37.39 3.78
C LEU A 42 -2.48 -37.51 2.26
N PRO A 43 -3.43 -38.33 1.77
CA PRO A 43 -3.37 -38.86 0.42
C PRO A 43 -4.05 -37.98 -0.63
N SER A 44 -3.49 -38.03 -1.83
CA SER A 44 -3.97 -37.41 -3.06
C SER A 44 -5.32 -37.97 -3.53
N THR A 45 -6.34 -37.12 -3.62
CA THR A 45 -7.64 -37.46 -4.19
C THR A 45 -7.60 -37.45 -5.72
N SER A 46 -7.88 -38.63 -6.28
CA SER A 46 -7.99 -38.90 -7.72
C SER A 46 -9.18 -38.15 -8.34
N HIS A 47 -8.91 -37.16 -9.19
CA HIS A 47 -9.93 -36.54 -10.03
C HIS A 47 -10.23 -37.42 -11.25
N ARG A 48 -11.37 -38.10 -11.17
CA ARG A 48 -12.00 -38.88 -12.24
C ARG A 48 -12.34 -37.96 -13.43
N HIS A 49 -11.58 -38.05 -14.52
CA HIS A 49 -11.97 -37.45 -15.80
C HIS A 49 -13.15 -38.23 -16.38
N ARG A 50 -14.34 -37.60 -16.36
CA ARG A 50 -15.54 -38.12 -16.99
C ARG A 50 -15.50 -37.76 -18.47
N HIS A 51 -15.18 -38.74 -19.31
CA HIS A 51 -15.43 -38.67 -20.75
C HIS A 51 -16.94 -38.51 -21.00
N LEU A 52 -17.35 -37.34 -21.50
CA LEU A 52 -18.66 -37.16 -22.11
C LEU A 52 -18.55 -37.32 -23.63
N ARG A 53 -19.29 -38.32 -24.10
CA ARG A 53 -19.52 -38.68 -25.49
C ARG A 53 -20.20 -37.55 -26.26
N GLY A 54 -19.94 -37.56 -27.56
CA GLY A 54 -20.29 -36.51 -28.51
C GLY A 54 -21.76 -36.11 -28.53
N THR A 55 -21.93 -34.82 -28.81
CA THR A 55 -23.19 -34.23 -29.24
C THR A 55 -22.89 -33.39 -30.47
N THR A 56 -23.78 -33.48 -31.44
CA THR A 56 -23.81 -32.72 -32.68
C THR A 56 -23.49 -31.24 -32.42
N TYR A 57 -22.49 -30.72 -33.13
CA TYR A 57 -22.04 -29.33 -33.00
C TYR A 57 -23.07 -28.38 -33.62
N ARG A 58 -24.18 -28.13 -32.90
CA ARG A 58 -24.85 -26.83 -33.02
C ARG A 58 -23.78 -25.82 -32.64
N ARG A 59 -23.19 -25.12 -33.61
CA ARG A 59 -22.27 -23.99 -33.35
C ARG A 59 -22.96 -23.09 -32.35
N ARG A 60 -22.56 -23.16 -31.08
CA ARG A 60 -23.04 -22.21 -30.06
C ARG A 60 -22.49 -20.87 -30.52
N GLN A 61 -23.38 -19.94 -30.81
CA GLN A 61 -22.98 -18.59 -31.20
C GLN A 61 -22.11 -17.99 -30.08
N PRO A 62 -21.05 -17.24 -30.42
CA PRO A 62 -20.20 -16.61 -29.42
C PRO A 62 -21.01 -15.62 -28.59
N VAL A 63 -20.66 -15.48 -27.30
CA VAL A 63 -21.22 -14.44 -26.45
C VAL A 63 -20.53 -13.12 -26.80
N CYS A 64 -21.32 -12.11 -27.16
CA CYS A 64 -20.84 -10.76 -27.46
C CYS A 64 -21.43 -9.82 -26.40
N VAL A 65 -20.59 -9.03 -25.73
CA VAL A 65 -20.99 -8.10 -24.67
C VAL A 65 -21.65 -6.85 -25.26
N HIS A 66 -20.96 -6.22 -26.22
CA HIS A 66 -21.40 -5.00 -26.92
C HIS A 66 -21.40 -5.20 -28.44
N GLY A 67 -22.26 -6.09 -28.91
CA GLY A 67 -22.35 -6.43 -30.32
C GLY A 67 -23.28 -7.59 -30.58
N ARG A 68 -23.23 -8.13 -31.80
CA ARG A 68 -24.06 -9.26 -32.22
C ARG A 68 -23.22 -10.37 -32.84
N PRO A 69 -23.59 -11.64 -32.65
CA PRO A 69 -22.92 -12.75 -33.31
C PRO A 69 -23.30 -12.79 -34.80
N VAL A 70 -22.31 -12.74 -35.67
CA VAL A 70 -22.46 -12.89 -37.14
C VAL A 70 -21.46 -13.94 -37.61
N ASP A 71 -21.94 -14.97 -38.30
CA ASP A 71 -21.13 -16.08 -38.85
C ASP A 71 -20.20 -16.82 -37.87
N GLY A 72 -20.47 -16.72 -36.56
CA GLY A 72 -19.68 -17.36 -35.51
C GLY A 72 -18.59 -16.46 -34.91
N GLU A 73 -18.54 -15.19 -35.30
CA GLU A 73 -17.71 -14.14 -34.69
C GLU A 73 -18.59 -13.00 -34.13
N CYS A 74 -18.02 -12.14 -33.29
CA CYS A 74 -18.73 -10.98 -32.76
C CYS A 74 -18.50 -9.75 -33.64
N GLU A 75 -19.58 -9.21 -34.21
CA GLU A 75 -19.58 -7.90 -34.82
C GLU A 75 -19.84 -6.84 -33.74
N CYS A 76 -18.79 -6.09 -33.39
CA CYS A 76 -18.83 -5.11 -32.31
C CYS A 76 -19.50 -3.80 -32.71
N GLU A 77 -20.14 -3.15 -31.74
CA GLU A 77 -20.61 -1.78 -31.87
C GLU A 77 -19.45 -0.80 -32.11
N GLN A 78 -19.74 0.38 -32.68
CA GLN A 78 -18.70 1.33 -33.12
C GLN A 78 -17.71 1.72 -32.01
N GLU A 79 -18.17 1.82 -30.76
CA GLU A 79 -17.36 2.19 -29.58
C GLU A 79 -16.64 1.03 -28.91
N TYR A 80 -16.80 -0.21 -29.40
CA TYR A 80 -16.26 -1.40 -28.73
C TYR A 80 -15.39 -2.25 -29.66
N ILE A 81 -14.48 -3.01 -29.07
CA ILE A 81 -13.52 -3.89 -29.73
C ILE A 81 -13.20 -5.08 -28.81
N GLY A 82 -12.48 -6.08 -29.33
CA GLY A 82 -12.16 -7.32 -28.63
C GLY A 82 -12.88 -8.50 -29.24
N ARG A 83 -12.49 -9.72 -28.83
CA ARG A 83 -13.07 -10.95 -29.38
C ARG A 83 -14.56 -11.10 -29.04
N HIS A 84 -14.96 -10.54 -27.90
CA HIS A 84 -16.31 -10.56 -27.36
C HIS A 84 -16.89 -9.14 -27.23
N CYS A 85 -16.25 -8.14 -27.86
CA CYS A 85 -16.63 -6.73 -27.77
C CYS A 85 -16.62 -6.21 -26.32
N GLU A 86 -15.67 -6.67 -25.52
CA GLU A 86 -15.54 -6.37 -24.10
C GLU A 86 -14.78 -5.07 -23.81
N LYS A 87 -13.94 -4.60 -24.75
CA LYS A 87 -13.12 -3.40 -24.56
C LYS A 87 -13.78 -2.18 -25.20
N LYS A 88 -13.85 -1.08 -24.45
CA LYS A 88 -14.33 0.21 -24.96
C LYS A 88 -13.17 1.00 -25.60
N LYS A 89 -13.45 1.69 -26.72
CA LYS A 89 -12.53 2.57 -27.42
C LYS A 89 -12.52 3.97 -26.78
N HIS A 90 -11.34 4.49 -26.39
CA HIS A 90 -11.19 5.80 -25.73
C HIS A 90 -10.48 6.82 -26.60
N CYS A 91 -11.15 7.19 -27.68
CA CYS A 91 -10.55 8.04 -28.70
C CYS A 91 -10.88 9.50 -28.45
N ALA A 92 -9.91 10.39 -28.64
CA ALA A 92 -10.05 11.80 -28.29
C ALA A 92 -11.07 12.57 -29.14
N SER A 93 -11.41 12.04 -30.32
CA SER A 93 -12.45 12.61 -31.18
C SER A 93 -13.40 11.53 -31.70
N PHE A 94 -14.55 11.96 -32.22
CA PHE A 94 -15.51 11.10 -32.91
C PHE A 94 -15.03 10.62 -34.28
N ARG A 95 -13.92 11.17 -34.81
CA ARG A 95 -13.37 10.73 -36.10
C ARG A 95 -12.75 9.35 -35.97
N ARG A 96 -12.92 8.53 -37.01
CA ARG A 96 -12.36 7.18 -37.14
C ARG A 96 -11.73 7.02 -38.51
N TYR A 97 -10.65 6.26 -38.59
CA TYR A 97 -10.11 5.81 -39.87
C TYR A 97 -11.04 4.76 -40.50
N ARG A 98 -10.80 4.42 -41.77
CA ARG A 98 -11.65 3.48 -42.52
C ARG A 98 -11.69 2.07 -41.91
N ASN A 99 -10.63 1.65 -41.24
CA ASN A 99 -10.56 0.40 -40.48
C ASN A 99 -11.24 0.48 -39.10
N GLY A 100 -11.82 1.63 -38.74
CA GLY A 100 -12.43 1.87 -37.43
C GLY A 100 -11.44 2.22 -36.31
N SER A 101 -10.14 2.37 -36.63
CA SER A 101 -9.11 2.80 -35.69
C SER A 101 -9.20 4.29 -35.38
N CYS A 102 -8.49 4.71 -34.34
CA CYS A 102 -8.61 6.05 -33.79
C CYS A 102 -7.45 6.96 -34.23
N PRO A 103 -7.73 8.21 -34.64
CA PRO A 103 -6.69 9.15 -35.04
C PRO A 103 -5.81 9.60 -33.87
N SER A 104 -6.39 9.68 -32.67
CA SER A 104 -5.68 10.02 -31.43
C SER A 104 -6.46 9.50 -30.23
N CYS A 105 -5.75 9.10 -29.19
CA CYS A 105 -6.32 8.61 -27.93
C CYS A 105 -6.51 9.73 -26.91
N ILE A 106 -7.48 9.55 -26.00
CA ILE A 106 -7.59 10.36 -24.79
C ILE A 106 -6.32 10.14 -23.96
N PRO A 107 -5.77 11.17 -23.27
CA PRO A 107 -4.60 11.00 -22.41
C PRO A 107 -4.79 9.85 -21.41
N GLY A 108 -3.77 8.99 -21.29
CA GLY A 108 -3.79 7.80 -20.44
C GLY A 108 -4.30 6.52 -21.13
N TYR A 109 -4.80 6.62 -22.36
CA TYR A 109 -5.15 5.46 -23.19
C TYR A 109 -4.23 5.32 -24.41
N TYR A 110 -4.02 4.09 -24.85
CA TYR A 110 -3.16 3.75 -25.98
C TYR A 110 -3.66 2.51 -26.73
N GLY A 111 -3.00 2.17 -27.84
CA GLY A 111 -3.44 1.14 -28.79
C GLY A 111 -3.97 1.73 -30.10
N GLU A 112 -4.22 0.87 -31.09
CA GLU A 112 -4.74 1.29 -32.40
C GLU A 112 -6.18 1.82 -32.30
N TYR A 113 -6.96 1.27 -31.37
CA TYR A 113 -8.35 1.64 -31.09
C TYR A 113 -8.51 2.35 -29.75
N CYS A 114 -7.40 2.72 -29.09
CA CYS A 114 -7.36 3.32 -27.76
C CYS A 114 -8.07 2.45 -26.70
N GLU A 115 -7.84 1.15 -26.78
CA GLU A 115 -8.49 0.10 -25.99
C GLU A 115 -7.65 -0.34 -24.78
N GLU A 116 -6.43 0.17 -24.65
CA GLU A 116 -5.53 -0.13 -23.53
C GLU A 116 -5.38 1.09 -22.63
N ILE A 117 -5.39 0.85 -21.32
CA ILE A 117 -5.28 1.90 -20.30
C ILE A 117 -3.91 1.80 -19.62
N HIS A 118 -3.28 2.95 -19.39
CA HIS A 118 -2.02 3.04 -18.66
C HIS A 118 -2.28 3.28 -17.18
N CYS A 119 -1.93 2.31 -16.34
CA CYS A 119 -2.08 2.38 -14.89
C CYS A 119 -0.75 2.78 -14.24
N VAL A 120 -0.73 3.80 -13.39
CA VAL A 120 0.50 4.28 -12.73
C VAL A 120 0.86 3.38 -11.54
N HIS A 121 -0.11 3.07 -10.67
CA HIS A 121 0.06 2.20 -9.50
C HIS A 121 -1.00 1.08 -9.48
N GLY A 122 -0.79 0.07 -10.30
CA GLY A 122 -1.67 -1.09 -10.39
C GLY A 122 -1.59 -1.77 -11.75
N GLU A 123 -2.54 -2.67 -12.02
CA GLU A 123 -2.58 -3.45 -13.26
C GLU A 123 -3.85 -3.19 -14.07
N PRO A 124 -3.79 -3.24 -15.41
CA PRO A 124 -4.97 -3.14 -16.24
C PRO A 124 -5.83 -4.41 -16.12
N SER A 125 -7.13 -4.23 -15.95
CA SER A 125 -8.06 -5.36 -15.87
C SER A 125 -8.16 -6.09 -17.21
N ARG A 126 -8.36 -7.41 -17.17
CA ARG A 126 -8.47 -8.23 -18.39
C ARG A 126 -9.82 -8.09 -19.10
N MET A 127 -10.87 -7.77 -18.33
CA MET A 127 -12.26 -7.82 -18.80
C MET A 127 -12.78 -6.45 -19.22
N GLU A 128 -12.19 -5.37 -18.70
CA GLU A 128 -12.63 -3.99 -18.96
C GLU A 128 -11.41 -3.08 -19.14
N THR A 129 -11.60 -1.94 -19.80
CA THR A 129 -10.58 -0.89 -19.92
C THR A 129 -10.52 -0.04 -18.64
N LYS A 130 -10.16 -0.66 -17.52
CA LYS A 130 -10.04 -0.03 -16.19
C LYS A 130 -8.79 -0.53 -15.48
N CYS A 131 -8.23 0.31 -14.61
CA CYS A 131 -7.13 -0.07 -13.75
C CYS A 131 -7.63 -0.66 -12.42
N GLU A 132 -7.00 -1.76 -12.01
CA GLU A 132 -7.11 -2.32 -10.68
C GLU A 132 -5.99 -1.71 -9.82
N CYS A 133 -6.33 -0.67 -9.06
CA CYS A 133 -5.35 0.10 -8.29
C CYS A 133 -4.86 -0.62 -7.04
N GLU A 134 -3.58 -0.48 -6.75
CA GLU A 134 -3.01 -0.90 -5.47
C GLU A 134 -3.42 0.06 -4.35
N GLU A 135 -3.84 -0.46 -3.19
CA GLU A 135 -4.09 0.39 -2.02
C GLU A 135 -2.77 1.06 -1.56
N PRO A 136 -2.77 2.37 -1.23
CA PRO A 136 -3.91 3.28 -1.04
C PRO A 136 -4.26 4.16 -2.26
N TYR A 137 -3.68 3.91 -3.44
CA TYR A 137 -3.87 4.72 -4.64
C TYR A 137 -5.28 4.61 -5.21
N SER A 138 -5.67 5.61 -6.01
CA SER A 138 -7.01 5.75 -6.56
C SER A 138 -7.04 6.51 -7.88
N GLY A 139 -8.24 6.70 -8.42
CA GLY A 139 -8.45 7.37 -9.71
C GLY A 139 -8.57 6.38 -10.86
N THR A 140 -8.91 6.87 -12.05
CA THR A 140 -9.07 6.04 -13.26
C THR A 140 -7.75 5.40 -13.70
N PHE A 141 -6.63 6.10 -13.49
CA PHE A 141 -5.28 5.68 -13.87
C PHE A 141 -4.40 5.32 -12.65
N CYS A 142 -4.97 5.24 -11.44
CA CYS A 142 -4.27 4.95 -10.19
C CYS A 142 -3.14 5.95 -9.85
N ASP A 143 -3.32 7.21 -10.21
CA ASP A 143 -2.38 8.32 -9.98
C ASP A 143 -2.79 9.22 -8.81
N GLU A 144 -4.03 9.11 -8.34
CA GLU A 144 -4.52 9.91 -7.23
C GLU A 144 -4.14 9.29 -5.88
N LEU A 145 -3.59 10.11 -4.99
CA LEU A 145 -3.29 9.74 -3.62
C LEU A 145 -3.98 10.72 -2.65
N SER A 146 -5.10 10.29 -2.07
CA SER A 146 -5.83 11.13 -1.10
C SER A 146 -5.40 10.85 0.33
N THR A 147 -5.21 11.91 1.12
CA THR A 147 -4.83 11.81 2.54
C THR A 147 -5.81 10.95 3.33
N LYS A 148 -7.11 11.07 3.06
CA LYS A 148 -8.16 10.24 3.67
C LYS A 148 -7.93 8.74 3.42
N ARG A 149 -7.60 8.33 2.19
CA ARG A 149 -7.33 6.92 1.87
C ARG A 149 -6.04 6.44 2.51
N VAL A 150 -5.00 7.26 2.49
CA VAL A 150 -3.72 6.96 3.14
C VAL A 150 -3.93 6.72 4.64
N TYR A 151 -4.60 7.64 5.33
CA TYR A 151 -4.90 7.47 6.75
C TYR A 151 -5.79 6.26 7.02
N SER A 152 -6.84 6.05 6.22
CA SER A 152 -7.71 4.89 6.36
C SER A 152 -6.95 3.57 6.18
N TYR A 153 -6.06 3.50 5.19
CA TYR A 153 -5.25 2.32 4.88
C TYR A 153 -4.30 2.00 6.03
N TYR A 154 -3.52 2.98 6.50
CA TYR A 154 -2.58 2.77 7.60
C TYR A 154 -3.29 2.51 8.93
N ASN A 155 -4.39 3.21 9.24
CA ASN A 155 -5.15 2.96 10.45
C ASN A 155 -5.73 1.53 10.46
N ARG A 156 -6.26 1.07 9.33
CA ARG A 156 -6.73 -0.33 9.17
C ARG A 156 -5.59 -1.33 9.31
N ARG A 157 -4.42 -1.03 8.73
CA ARG A 157 -3.24 -1.90 8.80
C ARG A 157 -2.64 -1.98 10.21
N VAL A 158 -2.59 -0.86 10.93
CA VAL A 158 -2.18 -0.80 12.35
C VAL A 158 -3.18 -1.53 13.25
N TYR A 159 -4.48 -1.38 12.99
CA TYR A 159 -5.51 -2.16 13.69
C TYR A 159 -5.33 -3.66 13.47
N TRP A 160 -4.98 -4.07 12.24
CA TRP A 160 -4.64 -5.46 11.91
C TRP A 160 -3.39 -5.98 12.62
N LEU A 161 -2.40 -5.13 12.87
CA LEU A 161 -1.18 -5.47 13.62
C LEU A 161 -1.43 -5.56 15.15
N GLY A 162 -2.60 -5.13 15.64
CA GLY A 162 -2.98 -5.25 17.04
C GLY A 162 -1.99 -4.55 18.01
N PRO A 163 -1.75 -5.08 19.23
CA PRO A 163 -0.88 -4.44 20.22
C PRO A 163 0.60 -4.33 19.79
N LEU A 164 1.03 -5.08 18.76
CA LEU A 164 2.38 -4.96 18.19
C LEU A 164 2.61 -3.60 17.52
N GLY A 165 1.55 -2.97 16.99
CA GLY A 165 1.62 -1.60 16.48
C GLY A 165 1.99 -0.59 17.57
N ALA A 166 1.42 -0.73 18.77
CA ALA A 166 1.75 0.10 19.92
C ALA A 166 3.17 -0.17 20.45
N LEU A 167 3.64 -1.43 20.40
CA LEU A 167 5.02 -1.78 20.76
C LEU A 167 6.06 -1.05 19.89
N SER A 168 5.76 -0.75 18.62
CA SER A 168 6.66 0.01 17.73
C SER A 168 6.80 1.50 18.11
N LEU A 169 5.84 2.06 18.84
CA LEU A 169 5.89 3.44 19.35
C LEU A 169 6.72 3.56 20.64
N ILE A 170 6.89 2.47 21.39
CA ILE A 170 7.60 2.47 22.68
C ILE A 170 9.07 2.91 22.54
N PRO A 171 9.85 2.45 21.54
CA PRO A 171 11.23 2.92 21.35
C PRO A 171 11.31 4.43 21.07
N MET A 172 10.39 4.97 20.27
CA MET A 172 10.35 6.41 19.97
C MET A 172 9.97 7.23 21.22
N CYS A 173 9.01 6.75 22.00
CA CYS A 173 8.65 7.37 23.27
C CYS A 173 9.81 7.32 24.29
N ALA A 174 10.54 6.21 24.37
CA ALA A 174 11.69 6.05 25.26
C ALA A 174 12.85 6.99 24.86
N LEU A 175 13.17 7.09 23.56
CA LEU A 175 14.16 8.02 23.05
C LEU A 175 13.76 9.48 23.31
N TYR A 176 12.49 9.82 23.09
CA TYR A 176 11.97 11.16 23.37
C TYR A 176 12.09 11.53 24.86
N MET A 177 11.65 10.64 25.76
CA MET A 177 11.77 10.82 27.20
C MET A 177 13.23 10.90 27.66
N GLY A 178 14.12 10.10 27.08
CA GLY A 178 15.56 10.15 27.34
C GLY A 178 16.19 11.49 26.93
N CYS A 179 15.81 12.02 25.76
CA CYS A 179 16.24 13.34 25.29
C CYS A 179 15.77 14.47 26.22
N GLU A 180 14.51 14.45 26.63
CA GLU A 180 13.91 15.37 27.61
C GLU A 180 14.67 15.35 28.94
N TYR A 181 14.94 14.15 29.47
CA TYR A 181 15.68 13.97 30.71
C TYR A 181 17.11 14.53 30.63
N MET A 182 17.84 14.22 29.56
CA MET A 182 19.20 14.72 29.35
C MET A 182 19.23 16.24 29.10
N ALA A 183 18.18 16.82 28.52
CA ALA A 183 18.05 18.26 28.35
C ALA A 183 17.80 18.96 29.70
N LYS A 184 16.91 18.41 30.53
CA LYS A 184 16.65 18.89 31.91
C LYS A 184 17.91 18.81 32.77
N LYS A 185 18.63 17.69 32.75
CA LYS A 185 19.90 17.51 33.47
C LYS A 185 20.94 18.56 33.08
N ARG A 186 21.11 18.83 31.77
CA ARG A 186 22.03 19.88 31.28
C ARG A 186 21.60 21.28 31.71
N ARG A 187 20.29 21.55 31.81
CA ARG A 187 19.77 22.83 32.30
C ARG A 187 20.11 23.05 33.77
N VAL A 188 19.92 22.05 34.62
CA VAL A 188 20.24 22.13 36.06
C VAL A 188 21.73 22.36 36.26
N LYS A 189 22.59 21.61 35.55
CA LYS A 189 24.05 21.77 35.64
C LYS A 189 24.50 23.21 35.31
N ARG A 190 24.00 23.80 34.21
CA ARG A 190 24.34 25.18 33.84
C ARG A 190 23.90 26.21 34.89
N VAL A 191 22.72 26.02 35.48
CA VAL A 191 22.22 26.93 36.52
C VAL A 191 23.02 26.76 37.80
N GLY A 192 23.41 25.53 38.16
CA GLY A 192 24.30 25.26 39.29
C GLY A 192 25.67 25.92 39.14
N GLU A 193 26.32 25.74 37.98
CA GLU A 193 27.61 26.38 37.67
C GLU A 193 27.52 27.93 37.70
N MET A 194 26.38 28.51 37.29
CA MET A 194 26.15 29.96 37.38
C MET A 194 25.95 30.46 38.83
N LEU A 195 25.37 29.64 39.70
CA LEU A 195 25.12 29.96 41.11
C LEU A 195 26.38 29.81 41.97
N ASP A 196 27.20 28.80 41.68
CA ASP A 196 28.48 28.56 42.36
C ASP A 196 29.49 29.70 42.07
N GLY A 197 29.49 30.22 40.83
CA GLY A 197 30.24 31.43 40.46
C GLY A 197 29.84 32.70 41.21
N GLN A 198 28.69 32.71 41.89
CA GLN A 198 28.22 33.80 42.75
C GLN A 198 28.52 33.57 44.25
N ASN A 199 29.34 32.56 44.59
CA ASN A 199 29.74 32.20 45.96
C ASN A 199 28.57 31.78 46.87
N ILE A 200 27.49 31.25 46.29
CA ILE A 200 26.37 30.66 47.03
C ILE A 200 26.52 29.14 46.90
N THR A 201 26.92 28.47 47.99
CA THR A 201 26.99 27.02 48.05
C THR A 201 25.58 26.44 48.04
N VAL A 202 25.07 26.10 46.87
CA VAL A 202 23.73 25.49 46.69
C VAL A 202 23.88 24.00 46.48
N ASP A 203 23.15 23.23 47.29
CA ASP A 203 23.07 21.77 47.19
C ASP A 203 22.33 21.35 45.90
N GLU A 204 22.93 20.43 45.14
CA GLU A 204 22.49 20.05 43.78
C GLU A 204 21.10 19.39 43.79
N GLU A 205 20.77 18.67 44.87
CA GLU A 205 19.46 18.03 45.07
C GLU A 205 18.32 19.05 45.28
N VAL A 206 18.56 20.09 46.08
CA VAL A 206 17.58 21.14 46.36
C VAL A 206 17.31 21.97 45.10
N LEU A 207 18.36 22.25 44.31
CA LEU A 207 18.24 22.95 43.03
C LEU A 207 17.41 22.13 42.02
N HIS A 208 17.65 20.82 41.94
CA HIS A 208 16.87 19.93 41.09
C HIS A 208 15.38 19.94 41.47
N HIS A 209 15.06 19.88 42.78
CA HIS A 209 13.67 19.91 43.25
C HIS A 209 12.95 21.25 43.00
N LEU A 210 13.65 22.38 43.12
CA LEU A 210 13.06 23.70 42.84
C LEU A 210 12.78 23.89 41.34
N LEU A 211 13.67 23.41 40.48
CA LEU A 211 13.53 23.55 39.04
C LEU A 211 12.49 22.61 38.44
N THR A 212 12.30 21.41 38.99
CA THR A 212 11.23 20.49 38.56
C THR A 212 9.86 20.99 39.01
N LYS A 213 9.72 21.48 40.25
CA LYS A 213 8.46 22.04 40.77
C LYS A 213 8.00 23.27 39.98
N LYS A 214 8.92 24.16 39.61
CA LYS A 214 8.59 25.37 38.83
C LYS A 214 8.18 25.07 37.39
N VAL A 215 8.56 23.90 36.84
CA VAL A 215 8.15 23.45 35.50
C VAL A 215 6.77 22.79 35.51
N SER A 216 6.32 22.23 36.63
CA SER A 216 4.98 21.65 36.76
C SER A 216 3.86 22.66 37.03
N GLU A 217 4.19 23.90 37.40
CA GLU A 217 3.24 24.99 37.67
C GLU A 217 2.97 25.90 36.45
N VAL A 218 3.61 25.62 35.31
CA VAL A 218 3.43 26.32 34.01
C VAL A 218 2.71 25.39 33.03
#